data_AF-A0A433EE33-F1
#
_entry.id   AF-A0A433EE33-F1
#
_cell.length_a   1.000
_cell.length_b   1.000
_cell.length_c   1.000
_cell.angle_alpha   90.00
_cell.angle_beta   90.00
_cell.angle_gamma   90.00
#
_symmetry.space_group_name_H-M   'P 1'
#
loop_
_entity.id
_entity.type
_entity.pdbx_description
1 polymer ?
#
loop_
_entity_poly.entity_id
_entity_poly.type
_entity_poly.pdbx_seq_one_letter_code
_entity_poly.pdbx_strand_id
1 'polypeptide(L)'
;MKYFAYIVVGRTGYDGFDVPQTPQSFADDTEQRLTEPDFLEGYKRYALVVWALPEGVDHVDDVPHDSVALSNYMQCGGSTQAMTVEVRVTQEDGSYEHYVVARKPVADPDAWTTIMYNNTPLQVHPEEVFTGEQAAPVFRAYIEDGVIPPRELLRTLDI
;
A
#
# COMPACT_ATOMS: atom_id res chain seq x y z
N MET A 1 6.35 20.95 0.78
CA MET A 1 6.20 19.81 1.70
C MET A 1 5.24 18.83 1.05
N LYS A 2 5.51 17.52 1.10
CA LYS A 2 4.62 16.52 0.49
C LYS A 2 3.60 16.05 1.52
N TYR A 3 2.33 16.01 1.11
CA TYR A 3 1.21 15.54 1.93
C TYR A 3 0.73 14.19 1.44
N PHE A 4 0.18 13.41 2.34
CA PHE A 4 -0.35 12.08 2.05
C PHE A 4 -1.77 11.94 2.56
N ALA A 5 -2.53 11.14 1.85
CA ALA A 5 -3.84 10.66 2.28
C ALA A 5 -3.82 9.14 2.31
N TYR A 6 -4.74 8.57 3.08
CA TYR A 6 -4.90 7.14 3.18
C TYR A 6 -6.37 6.73 3.10
N ILE A 7 -6.59 5.47 2.72
CA ILE A 7 -7.90 4.84 2.73
C ILE A 7 -7.76 3.54 3.49
N VAL A 8 -8.59 3.36 4.52
CA VAL A 8 -8.78 2.07 5.18
C VAL A 8 -9.97 1.40 4.50
N VAL A 9 -9.72 0.29 3.81
CA VAL A 9 -10.77 -0.43 3.08
C VAL A 9 -11.40 -1.48 3.97
N GLY A 10 -12.73 -1.50 4.01
CA GLY A 10 -13.48 -2.49 4.75
C GLY A 10 -14.89 -2.05 5.10
N ARG A 11 -15.60 -2.89 5.85
CA ARG A 11 -16.96 -2.60 6.36
C ARG A 11 -17.00 -1.41 7.30
N THR A 12 -15.90 -1.21 8.04
CA THR A 12 -15.69 -0.05 8.92
C THR A 12 -14.56 0.82 8.36
N GLY A 13 -14.41 0.83 7.03
CA GLY A 13 -13.42 1.62 6.32
C GLY A 13 -13.72 3.11 6.36
N TYR A 14 -12.71 3.91 6.09
CA TYR A 14 -12.78 5.36 6.08
C TYR A 14 -11.59 5.94 5.30
N ASP A 15 -11.79 7.16 4.80
CA ASP A 15 -10.74 7.95 4.17
C ASP A 15 -10.13 8.88 5.21
N GLY A 16 -8.83 9.12 5.13
CA GLY A 16 -8.10 9.91 6.10
C GLY A 16 -7.13 10.89 5.47
N PHE A 17 -7.17 12.12 5.97
CA PHE A 17 -6.25 13.20 5.66
C PHE A 17 -6.01 14.00 6.95
N ASP A 18 -5.03 13.58 7.73
CA ASP A 18 -4.78 14.14 9.05
C ASP A 18 -3.75 15.28 8.95
N VAL A 19 -4.07 16.45 9.51
CA VAL A 19 -3.17 17.62 9.57
C VAL A 19 -3.09 18.16 11.01
N PRO A 20 -1.94 18.73 11.43
CA PRO A 20 -0.69 18.88 10.66
C PRO A 20 0.03 17.53 10.45
N GLN A 21 0.74 17.39 9.33
CA GLN A 21 1.56 16.21 9.03
C GLN A 21 2.89 16.59 8.36
N THR A 22 3.90 15.75 8.55
CA THR A 22 5.10 15.65 7.72
C THR A 22 5.17 14.23 7.14
N PRO A 23 6.01 13.96 6.12
CA PRO A 23 6.23 12.59 5.66
C PRO A 23 6.61 11.63 6.80
N GLN A 24 7.46 12.06 7.73
CA GLN A 24 7.86 11.25 8.88
C GLN A 24 6.69 10.96 9.82
N SER A 25 5.89 11.97 10.21
CA SER A 25 4.77 11.72 11.12
C SER A 25 3.69 10.84 10.47
N PHE A 26 3.46 11.03 9.15
CA PHE A 26 2.54 10.18 8.41
C PHE A 26 3.05 8.74 8.28
N ALA A 27 4.36 8.55 8.11
CA ALA A 27 4.99 7.23 8.12
C ALA A 27 4.89 6.56 9.49
N ASP A 28 5.09 7.30 10.58
CA ASP A 28 4.92 6.80 11.96
C ASP A 28 3.49 6.32 12.21
N ASP A 29 2.49 7.12 11.82
CA ASP A 29 1.09 6.74 11.97
C ASP A 29 0.70 5.56 11.06
N THR A 30 1.32 5.46 9.88
CA THR A 30 1.15 4.32 8.96
C THR A 30 1.75 3.05 9.56
N GLU A 31 2.95 3.12 10.12
CA GLU A 31 3.60 2.01 10.82
C GLU A 31 2.76 1.55 12.03
N GLN A 32 2.23 2.48 12.82
CA GLN A 32 1.33 2.14 13.92
C GLN A 32 0.11 1.34 13.43
N ARG A 33 -0.54 1.77 12.35
CA ARG A 33 -1.68 1.04 11.75
C ARG A 33 -1.29 -0.35 11.24
N LEU A 34 -0.10 -0.49 10.66
CA LEU A 34 0.37 -1.76 10.12
C LEU A 34 0.74 -2.75 11.23
N THR A 35 1.31 -2.26 12.34
CA THR A 35 1.83 -3.09 13.43
C THR A 35 0.83 -3.36 14.55
N GLU A 36 -0.21 -2.54 14.69
CA GLU A 36 -1.27 -2.75 15.67
C GLU A 36 -2.08 -4.03 15.33
N PRO A 37 -2.03 -5.09 16.16
CA PRO A 37 -2.52 -6.42 15.79
C PRO A 37 -3.95 -6.45 15.26
N ASP A 38 -4.84 -5.63 15.82
CA ASP A 38 -6.27 -5.64 15.51
C ASP A 38 -6.68 -4.55 14.52
N PHE A 39 -5.73 -3.81 13.91
CA PHE A 39 -6.08 -2.76 12.96
C PHE A 39 -6.56 -3.31 11.61
N LEU A 40 -5.79 -4.21 10.99
CA LEU A 40 -6.22 -4.99 9.83
C LEU A 40 -6.55 -6.42 10.26
N GLU A 41 -7.84 -6.74 10.32
CA GLU A 41 -8.37 -8.04 10.74
C GLU A 41 -8.60 -9.00 9.55
N GLY A 42 -8.38 -8.56 8.30
CA GLY A 42 -8.65 -9.34 7.08
C GLY A 42 -10.13 -9.40 6.65
N TYR A 43 -11.02 -8.71 7.39
CA TYR A 43 -12.46 -8.69 7.12
C TYR A 43 -13.16 -7.35 7.41
N LYS A 44 -13.13 -6.85 8.66
CA LYS A 44 -13.78 -5.56 8.98
C LYS A 44 -13.02 -4.40 8.35
N ARG A 45 -11.70 -4.49 8.44
CA ARG A 45 -10.69 -3.70 7.75
C ARG A 45 -9.71 -4.71 7.17
N TYR A 46 -9.48 -4.63 5.87
CA TYR A 46 -8.69 -5.62 5.15
C TYR A 46 -7.73 -5.00 4.14
N ALA A 47 -7.73 -3.68 3.95
CA ALA A 47 -6.69 -3.02 3.19
C ALA A 47 -6.37 -1.65 3.77
N LEU A 48 -5.14 -1.21 3.55
CA LEU A 48 -4.69 0.15 3.76
C LEU A 48 -4.05 0.63 2.45
N VAL A 49 -4.54 1.75 1.92
CA VAL A 49 -3.98 2.41 0.74
C VAL A 49 -3.38 3.73 1.20
N VAL A 50 -2.17 4.05 0.76
CA VAL A 50 -1.52 5.34 0.98
C VAL A 50 -1.12 5.94 -0.36
N TRP A 51 -1.35 7.24 -0.53
CA TRP A 51 -0.97 7.95 -1.75
C TRP A 51 -0.53 9.37 -1.43
N ALA A 52 0.35 9.88 -2.29
CA ALA A 52 0.92 11.20 -2.11
C ALA A 52 0.14 12.23 -2.95
N LEU A 53 -0.19 13.37 -2.35
CA LEU A 53 -0.82 14.48 -3.06
C LEU A 53 0.16 15.05 -4.12
N PRO A 54 -0.37 15.71 -5.18
CA PRO A 54 0.45 16.43 -6.14
C PRO A 54 1.33 17.49 -5.48
N GLU A 55 2.46 17.79 -6.09
CA GLU A 55 3.32 18.87 -5.61
C GLU A 55 2.57 20.21 -5.57
N GLY A 56 2.69 20.93 -4.46
CA GLY A 56 2.04 22.22 -4.25
C GLY A 56 0.60 22.15 -3.76
N VAL A 57 0.01 20.95 -3.63
CA VAL A 57 -1.32 20.76 -3.04
C VAL A 57 -1.17 20.35 -1.58
N ASP A 58 -1.85 21.06 -0.68
CA ASP A 58 -1.77 20.88 0.78
C ASP A 58 -3.06 20.38 1.42
N HIS A 59 -4.13 20.20 0.64
CA HIS A 59 -5.38 19.59 1.08
C HIS A 59 -5.97 18.65 0.00
N VAL A 60 -6.57 17.54 0.44
CA VAL A 60 -7.11 16.51 -0.47
C VAL A 60 -8.22 17.03 -1.39
N ASP A 61 -9.04 17.95 -0.89
CA ASP A 61 -10.15 18.56 -1.66
C ASP A 61 -9.68 19.45 -2.83
N ASP A 62 -8.41 19.88 -2.80
CA ASP A 62 -7.81 20.73 -3.84
C ASP A 62 -7.10 19.92 -4.93
N VAL A 63 -7.12 18.58 -4.83
CA VAL A 63 -6.51 17.70 -5.83
C VAL A 63 -7.36 17.72 -7.11
N PRO A 64 -6.78 18.06 -8.28
CA PRO A 64 -7.50 18.03 -9.55
C PRO A 64 -8.05 16.63 -9.85
N HIS A 65 -9.28 16.57 -10.38
CA HIS A 65 -9.95 15.30 -10.66
C HIS A 65 -9.21 14.42 -11.68
N ASP A 66 -8.48 15.04 -12.61
CA ASP A 66 -7.65 14.40 -13.64
C ASP A 66 -6.20 14.20 -13.19
N SER A 67 -5.88 14.43 -11.91
CA SER A 67 -4.54 14.26 -11.38
C SER A 67 -4.07 12.81 -11.43
N VAL A 68 -2.91 12.59 -12.06
CA VAL A 68 -2.21 11.29 -12.07
C VAL A 68 -1.88 10.77 -10.67
N ALA A 69 -1.80 11.65 -9.67
CA ALA A 69 -1.54 11.26 -8.28
C ALA A 69 -2.64 10.33 -7.73
N LEU A 70 -3.88 10.49 -8.21
CA LEU A 70 -5.01 9.63 -7.82
C LEU A 70 -4.86 8.18 -8.34
N SER A 71 -3.97 7.96 -9.30
CA SER A 71 -3.66 6.63 -9.85
C SER A 71 -2.40 6.00 -9.25
N ASN A 72 -1.66 6.73 -8.41
CA ASN A 72 -0.40 6.26 -7.81
C ASN A 72 -0.60 5.99 -6.32
N TYR A 73 -0.37 4.74 -5.90
CA TYR A 73 -0.51 4.37 -4.49
C TYR A 73 0.38 3.20 -4.12
N MET A 74 0.65 3.08 -2.82
CA MET A 74 1.08 1.85 -2.19
C MET A 74 -0.07 1.33 -1.33
N GLN A 75 -0.37 0.04 -1.42
CA GLN A 75 -1.40 -0.59 -0.60
C GLN A 75 -0.93 -1.89 0.03
N CYS A 76 -1.64 -2.31 1.06
CA CYS A 76 -1.57 -3.68 1.56
C CYS A 76 -2.97 -4.26 1.69
N GLY A 77 -3.09 -5.57 1.50
CA GLY A 77 -4.36 -6.30 1.53
C GLY A 77 -4.26 -7.58 2.37
N GLY A 78 -5.11 -7.73 3.39
CA GLY A 78 -5.14 -8.89 4.29
C GLY A 78 -5.28 -8.49 5.76
N SER A 79 -4.60 -9.22 6.64
CA SER A 79 -4.49 -8.90 8.06
C SER A 79 -3.07 -8.47 8.44
N THR A 80 -2.90 -7.87 9.62
CA THR A 80 -1.57 -7.54 10.18
C THR A 80 -0.64 -8.76 10.31
N GLN A 81 -1.20 -9.97 10.34
CA GLN A 81 -0.44 -11.21 10.41
C GLN A 81 -0.05 -11.77 9.03
N ALA A 82 -0.83 -11.47 7.99
CA ALA A 82 -0.58 -11.92 6.63
C ALA A 82 -1.31 -11.00 5.64
N MET A 83 -0.54 -10.21 4.89
CA MET A 83 -1.03 -9.27 3.87
C MET A 83 -0.18 -9.33 2.59
N THR A 84 -0.75 -8.94 1.45
CA THR A 84 0.05 -8.49 0.31
C THR A 84 0.56 -7.07 0.55
N VAL A 85 1.62 -6.69 -0.16
CA VAL A 85 1.96 -5.29 -0.41
C VAL A 85 1.94 -5.10 -1.92
N GLU A 86 1.29 -4.05 -2.38
CA GLU A 86 1.10 -3.75 -3.80
C GLU A 86 1.42 -2.28 -4.07
N VAL A 87 1.86 -1.98 -5.29
CA VAL A 87 2.17 -0.62 -5.71
C VAL A 87 1.68 -0.40 -7.12
N ARG A 88 0.99 0.72 -7.33
CA ARG A 88 0.55 1.16 -8.66
C ARG A 88 1.29 2.43 -9.03
N VAL A 89 1.89 2.42 -10.22
CA VAL A 89 2.70 3.53 -10.73
C VAL A 89 2.23 3.88 -12.14
N THR A 90 1.98 5.16 -12.36
CA THR A 90 1.66 5.75 -13.66
C THR A 90 2.95 6.04 -14.41
N GLN A 91 3.03 5.57 -15.64
CA GLN A 91 4.13 5.75 -16.58
C GLN A 91 4.04 7.12 -17.28
N GLU A 92 5.12 7.52 -17.96
CA GLU A 92 5.17 8.80 -18.69
C GLU A 92 4.11 8.93 -19.78
N ASP A 93 3.66 7.82 -20.36
CA ASP A 93 2.60 7.78 -21.38
C ASP A 93 1.18 7.80 -20.81
N GLY A 94 1.04 7.90 -19.49
CA GLY A 94 -0.24 7.91 -18.77
C GLY A 94 -0.85 6.53 -18.55
N SER A 95 -0.21 5.46 -19.05
CA SER A 95 -0.55 4.08 -18.66
C SER A 95 -0.14 3.83 -17.21
N TYR A 96 -0.68 2.79 -16.58
CA TYR A 96 -0.24 2.41 -15.23
C TYR A 96 0.15 0.95 -15.20
N GLU A 97 1.12 0.63 -14.34
CA GLU A 97 1.46 -0.73 -13.99
C GLU A 97 1.12 -0.97 -12.52
N HIS A 98 0.55 -2.15 -12.26
CA HIS A 98 0.24 -2.59 -10.90
C HIS A 98 1.12 -3.79 -10.56
N TYR A 99 1.74 -3.74 -9.39
CA TYR A 99 2.69 -4.73 -8.94
C TYR A 99 2.30 -5.26 -7.58
N VAL A 100 2.46 -6.56 -7.38
CA VAL A 100 2.64 -7.12 -6.05
C VAL A 100 4.13 -7.12 -5.70
N VAL A 101 4.42 -6.80 -4.45
CA VAL A 101 5.77 -6.74 -3.89
C VAL A 101 6.10 -8.06 -3.21
N ALA A 102 7.34 -8.51 -3.35
CA ALA A 102 7.90 -9.63 -2.62
C ALA A 102 9.00 -9.16 -1.63
N ARG A 103 9.12 -9.82 -0.47
CA ARG A 103 10.18 -9.55 0.52
C ARG A 103 11.56 -9.93 0.01
N LYS A 104 11.61 -10.88 -0.93
CA LYS A 104 12.79 -11.43 -1.60
C LYS A 104 12.35 -12.00 -2.95
N PRO A 105 13.26 -12.25 -3.91
CA PRO A 105 12.88 -12.81 -5.20
C PRO A 105 12.12 -14.14 -5.04
N VAL A 106 11.05 -14.31 -5.82
CA VAL A 106 10.28 -15.56 -5.87
C VAL A 106 11.21 -16.67 -6.35
N ALA A 107 11.43 -17.67 -5.50
CA ALA A 107 12.37 -18.76 -5.78
C ALA A 107 11.73 -19.87 -6.64
N ASP A 108 10.45 -20.14 -6.41
CA ASP A 108 9.67 -21.15 -7.11
C ASP A 108 8.36 -20.52 -7.63
N PRO A 109 8.21 -20.29 -8.94
CA PRO A 109 7.01 -19.69 -9.52
C PRO A 109 5.78 -20.61 -9.46
N ASP A 110 5.96 -21.89 -9.15
CA ASP A 110 4.86 -22.85 -8.98
C ASP A 110 4.44 -23.01 -7.51
N ALA A 111 5.18 -22.40 -6.58
CA ALA A 111 4.86 -22.41 -5.16
C ALA A 111 3.82 -21.33 -4.83
N TRP A 112 2.67 -21.76 -4.31
CA TRP A 112 1.57 -20.89 -3.92
C TRP A 112 1.22 -21.09 -2.45
N THR A 113 0.83 -19.99 -1.81
CA THR A 113 0.19 -19.98 -0.49
C THR A 113 -1.06 -19.14 -0.54
N THR A 114 -1.85 -19.20 0.52
CA THR A 114 -3.13 -18.51 0.62
C THR A 114 -3.13 -17.54 1.77
N ILE A 115 -3.55 -16.30 1.50
CA ILE A 115 -3.97 -15.35 2.53
C ILE A 115 -5.47 -15.07 2.38
N MET A 116 -6.05 -14.42 3.39
CA MET A 116 -7.46 -14.01 3.36
C MET A 116 -7.55 -12.53 3.03
N TYR A 117 -8.30 -12.20 1.98
CA TYR A 117 -8.65 -10.83 1.59
C TYR A 117 -10.16 -10.69 1.56
N ASN A 118 -10.74 -9.87 2.45
CA ASN A 118 -12.19 -9.69 2.56
C ASN A 118 -12.95 -11.03 2.63
N ASN A 119 -12.53 -11.93 3.52
CA ASN A 119 -13.02 -13.31 3.62
C ASN A 119 -12.94 -14.16 2.34
N THR A 120 -12.14 -13.76 1.36
CA THR A 120 -11.90 -14.50 0.13
C THR A 120 -10.45 -15.01 0.11
N PRO A 121 -10.22 -16.30 -0.16
CA PRO A 121 -8.87 -16.81 -0.37
C PRO A 121 -8.18 -16.12 -1.55
N LEU A 122 -6.98 -15.60 -1.34
CA LEU A 122 -6.12 -15.03 -2.37
C LEU A 122 -4.84 -15.87 -2.48
N GLN A 123 -4.55 -16.36 -3.68
CA GLN A 123 -3.31 -17.10 -3.97
C GLN A 123 -2.18 -16.10 -4.24
N VAL A 124 -1.07 -16.28 -3.53
CA VAL A 124 0.14 -15.45 -3.66
C VAL A 124 1.37 -16.34 -3.51
N HIS A 125 2.54 -15.86 -3.95
CA HIS A 125 3.78 -16.55 -3.63
C HIS A 125 4.12 -16.37 -2.14
N PRO A 126 4.75 -17.35 -1.48
CA PRO A 126 5.17 -17.22 -0.08
C PRO A 126 6.01 -15.97 0.20
N GLU A 127 6.82 -15.54 -0.77
CA GLU A 127 7.64 -14.33 -0.71
C GLU A 127 6.84 -13.02 -0.69
N GLU A 128 5.60 -13.03 -1.21
CA GLU A 128 4.69 -11.89 -1.35
C GLU A 128 3.80 -11.67 -0.12
N VAL A 129 3.84 -12.59 0.85
CA VAL A 129 3.11 -12.44 2.12
C VAL A 129 3.93 -11.61 3.09
N PHE A 130 3.39 -10.56 3.67
CA PHE A 130 4.03 -9.73 4.70
C PHE A 130 3.29 -9.87 6.03
N THR A 131 4.02 -9.76 7.13
CA THR A 131 3.42 -9.25 8.38
C THR A 131 3.39 -7.72 8.32
N GLY A 132 2.59 -7.10 9.17
CA GLY A 132 2.57 -5.64 9.34
C GLY A 132 3.94 -5.06 9.64
N GLU A 133 4.71 -5.70 10.53
CA GLU A 133 6.10 -5.33 10.84
C GLU A 133 7.02 -5.37 9.62
N GLN A 134 6.81 -6.32 8.70
CA GLN A 134 7.60 -6.42 7.47
C GLN A 134 7.16 -5.39 6.42
N ALA A 135 5.88 -5.02 6.39
CA ALA A 135 5.33 -4.04 5.46
C ALA A 135 5.69 -2.60 5.86
N ALA A 136 5.75 -2.30 7.15
CA ALA A 136 6.06 -0.97 7.68
C ALA A 136 7.29 -0.28 7.04
N PRO A 137 8.48 -0.91 6.95
CA PRO A 137 9.63 -0.28 6.30
C PRO A 137 9.44 -0.03 4.80
N VAL A 138 8.60 -0.82 4.10
CA VAL A 138 8.29 -0.61 2.68
C VAL A 138 7.43 0.64 2.50
N PHE A 139 6.40 0.79 3.34
CA PHE A 139 5.56 1.99 3.35
C PHE A 139 6.35 3.23 3.75
N ARG A 140 7.22 3.12 4.76
CA ARG A 140 8.06 4.24 5.19
C ARG A 140 8.98 4.73 4.06
N ALA A 141 9.65 3.84 3.33
CA ALA A 141 10.49 4.21 2.19
C ALA A 141 9.68 4.90 1.07
N TYR A 142 8.45 4.46 0.83
CA TYR A 142 7.55 5.11 -0.12
C TYR A 142 7.12 6.52 0.33
N ILE A 143 6.80 6.68 1.61
CA ILE A 143 6.30 7.94 2.17
C ILE A 143 7.42 8.98 2.31
N GLU A 144 8.55 8.60 2.88
CA GLU A 144 9.64 9.53 3.19
C GLU A 144 10.52 9.81 1.97
N ASP A 145 10.87 8.78 1.21
CA ASP A 145 11.85 8.87 0.12
C ASP A 145 11.21 8.81 -1.27
N GLY A 146 9.92 8.48 -1.37
CA GLY A 146 9.25 8.27 -2.67
C GLY A 146 9.76 7.02 -3.40
N VAL A 147 10.36 6.08 -2.68
CA VAL A 147 11.02 4.89 -3.25
C VAL A 147 10.08 3.69 -3.20
N ILE A 148 10.06 2.92 -4.30
CA ILE A 148 9.39 1.62 -4.36
C ILE A 148 10.43 0.49 -4.38
N PRO A 149 10.07 -0.75 -4.01
CA PRO A 149 10.96 -1.90 -4.10
C PRO A 149 11.56 -2.08 -5.51
N PRO A 150 12.79 -2.59 -5.62
CA PRO A 150 13.45 -2.76 -6.91
C PRO A 150 12.74 -3.81 -7.78
N ARG A 151 12.93 -3.72 -9.10
CA ARG A 151 12.13 -4.44 -10.12
C ARG A 151 12.10 -5.97 -9.93
N GLU A 152 13.19 -6.55 -9.43
CA GLU A 152 13.32 -7.98 -9.13
C GLU A 152 12.42 -8.47 -7.99
N LEU A 153 11.90 -7.55 -7.17
CA LEU A 153 10.92 -7.82 -6.12
C LEU A 153 9.48 -7.51 -6.56
N LEU A 154 9.27 -7.09 -7.80
CA LEU A 154 7.97 -6.70 -8.31
C LEU A 154 7.46 -7.75 -9.31
N ARG A 155 6.27 -8.30 -9.06
CA ARG A 155 5.55 -9.12 -10.05
C ARG A 155 4.36 -8.33 -10.56
N THR A 156 4.26 -8.19 -11.88
CA THR A 156 3.15 -7.49 -12.53
C THR A 156 1.83 -8.22 -12.25
N LEU A 157 0.81 -7.45 -11.88
CA LEU A 157 -0.58 -7.89 -11.79
C LEU A 157 -1.30 -7.50 -13.08
N ASP A 158 -2.01 -8.46 -13.66
CA ASP A 158 -2.93 -8.23 -14.78
C ASP A 158 -4.34 -8.08 -14.19
N ILE A 159 -4.80 -6.84 -14.04
CA ILE A 159 -6.06 -6.46 -13.39
C ILE A 159 -6.92 -5.55 -14.27
#